data_AF-A0A966DKE7-F1
#
_entry.id   AF-A0A966DKE7-F1
#
_cell.length_a   1.000
_cell.length_b   1.000
_cell.length_c   1.000
_cell.angle_alpha   90.00
_cell.angle_beta   90.00
_cell.angle_gamma   90.00
#
_symmetry.space_group_name_H-M   'P 1'
#
loop_
_entity.id
_entity.type
_entity.pdbx_description
1 polymer ?
#
loop_
_entity_poly.entity_id
_entity_poly.type
_entity_poly.pdbx_seq_one_letter_code
_entity_poly.pdbx_strand_id
1 'polypeptide(L)'
;SLGWDHLYQEFANGKEDEEESDVKDESETQGSLFSSAGENRNISESDLFPEHYQYKQRYILTSVKSGLMIIDQHRAHVRILYDKYLSQIINRKGVSQRILFPEVLELSAAEAAALPSISEDMEALGFELSHLGNHSFGVQGIPSEIGNTDPSQLIRAMIDSSMQTGNDVKDALRETLALSLARMTAIPYGRVLTSEEMLLVVSELFASPIPGYTPDGLKVISVLTDTEIDKKMQ
;
A
#
# COMPACT_ATOMS: atom_id res chain seq x y z
N SER A 1 -26.56 -2.95 20.01
CA SER A 1 -25.95 -4.13 20.64
C SER A 1 -26.94 -5.25 20.50
N LEU A 2 -26.70 -6.19 19.58
CA LEU A 2 -27.41 -7.46 19.40
C LEU A 2 -26.90 -8.10 18.08
N GLY A 3 -26.58 -9.40 18.11
CA GLY A 3 -26.68 -10.22 16.90
C GLY A 3 -25.68 -11.38 16.72
N TRP A 4 -24.56 -11.45 17.44
CA TRP A 4 -23.53 -12.45 17.12
C TRP A 4 -23.67 -13.77 17.88
N ASP A 5 -24.22 -13.75 19.10
CA ASP A 5 -24.27 -14.94 19.96
C ASP A 5 -25.28 -16.01 19.50
N HIS A 6 -26.31 -15.61 18.74
CA HIS A 6 -27.36 -16.53 18.28
C HIS A 6 -26.93 -17.35 17.06
N LEU A 7 -25.99 -16.83 16.26
CA LEU A 7 -25.45 -17.53 15.08
C LEU A 7 -24.48 -18.65 15.46
N TYR A 8 -23.86 -18.59 16.64
CA TYR A 8 -22.93 -19.62 17.12
C TYR A 8 -23.62 -20.83 17.74
N GLN A 9 -24.85 -20.68 18.25
CA GLN A 9 -25.56 -21.80 18.89
C GLN A 9 -26.20 -22.78 17.89
N GLU A 10 -26.56 -22.32 16.68
CA GLU A 10 -27.14 -23.20 15.65
C GLU A 10 -26.11 -24.16 15.02
N PHE A 11 -24.82 -23.79 15.02
CA PHE A 11 -23.76 -24.64 14.47
C PHE A 11 -23.30 -25.76 15.43
N ALA A 12 -23.58 -25.64 16.73
CA ALA A 12 -23.07 -26.56 17.75
C ALA A 12 -23.94 -27.82 17.95
N ASN A 13 -25.17 -27.86 17.42
CA ASN A 13 -26.16 -28.91 17.69
C ASN A 13 -26.56 -29.72 16.44
N GLY A 14 -25.58 -30.20 15.67
CA GLY A 14 -25.83 -31.10 14.54
C GLY A 14 -24.73 -32.15 14.34
N LYS A 15 -24.81 -33.26 15.09
CA LYS A 15 -24.31 -34.60 14.73
C LYS A 15 -25.47 -35.55 15.11
N GLU A 16 -25.98 -36.44 14.28
CA GLU A 16 -25.43 -37.66 13.63
C GLU A 16 -26.34 -37.96 12.39
N ASP A 17 -25.92 -38.56 11.27
CA ASP A 17 -25.66 -39.99 11.05
C ASP A 17 -24.96 -40.25 9.68
N GLU A 18 -24.43 -41.47 9.56
CA GLU A 18 -23.43 -42.07 8.65
C GLU A 18 -23.78 -42.23 7.15
N GLU A 19 -22.77 -42.23 6.26
CA GLU A 19 -22.41 -43.36 5.34
C GLU A 19 -21.27 -43.00 4.34
N GLU A 20 -20.45 -44.01 4.01
CA GLU A 20 -19.17 -44.01 3.26
C GLU A 20 -19.23 -43.59 1.77
N SER A 21 -18.17 -42.93 1.27
CA SER A 21 -17.48 -43.35 0.03
C SER A 21 -16.13 -42.63 -0.19
N ASP A 22 -15.14 -43.42 -0.63
CA ASP A 22 -13.77 -43.03 -1.02
C ASP A 22 -13.74 -42.11 -2.24
N VAL A 23 -13.15 -40.90 -2.11
CA VAL A 23 -12.47 -40.19 -3.21
C VAL A 23 -11.30 -39.37 -2.64
N LYS A 24 -10.09 -39.65 -3.13
CA LYS A 24 -8.90 -38.81 -2.93
C LYS A 24 -9.04 -37.53 -3.75
N ASP A 25 -8.85 -36.37 -3.11
CA ASP A 25 -8.32 -35.18 -3.80
C ASP A 25 -7.54 -34.28 -2.83
N GLU A 26 -6.44 -33.74 -3.33
CA GLU A 26 -5.45 -32.93 -2.62
C GLU A 26 -5.92 -31.47 -2.51
N SER A 27 -6.14 -30.94 -1.30
CA SER A 27 -6.10 -29.49 -1.05
C SER A 27 -6.21 -29.11 0.43
N GLU A 28 -5.12 -29.19 1.20
CA GLU A 28 -5.04 -28.54 2.52
C GLU A 28 -3.65 -27.95 2.77
N THR A 29 -3.47 -26.68 2.39
CA THR A 29 -2.57 -25.76 3.11
C THR A 29 -3.19 -24.37 3.13
N GLN A 30 -4.30 -24.25 3.86
CA GLN A 30 -4.76 -22.96 4.39
C GLN A 30 -5.29 -23.20 5.81
N GLY A 31 -4.83 -22.37 6.75
CA GLY A 31 -5.54 -22.17 8.01
C GLY A 31 -5.22 -23.14 9.15
N SER A 32 -3.97 -23.22 9.58
CA SER A 32 -3.67 -23.59 10.97
C SER A 32 -2.77 -22.55 11.61
N LEU A 33 -3.38 -21.42 11.95
CA LEU A 33 -2.76 -20.38 12.79
C LEU A 33 -3.32 -20.36 14.22
N PHE A 34 -4.37 -21.14 14.53
CA PHE A 34 -4.91 -21.22 15.88
C PHE A 34 -5.48 -22.61 16.19
N SER A 35 -4.58 -23.55 16.53
CA SER A 35 -4.93 -24.80 17.22
C SER A 35 -3.79 -25.24 18.12
N SER A 36 -3.77 -24.71 19.34
CA SER A 36 -3.69 -25.50 20.58
C SER A 36 -3.65 -24.56 21.78
N ALA A 37 -4.77 -24.48 22.49
CA ALA A 37 -4.80 -23.98 23.85
C ALA A 37 -3.97 -24.93 24.72
N GLY A 38 -2.93 -24.39 25.38
CA GLY A 38 -2.22 -25.10 26.44
C GLY A 38 -0.77 -25.46 26.15
N GLU A 39 0.07 -24.50 25.75
CA GLU A 39 1.51 -24.56 26.02
C GLU A 39 2.00 -23.15 26.36
N ASN A 40 2.51 -22.98 27.58
CA ASN A 40 3.12 -21.75 28.07
C ASN A 40 4.47 -21.54 27.36
N ARG A 41 4.43 -21.19 26.07
CA ARG A 41 5.63 -20.74 25.34
C ARG A 41 5.92 -19.33 25.83
N ASN A 42 7.06 -19.15 26.48
CA ASN A 42 7.66 -17.83 26.62
C ASN A 42 7.81 -17.27 25.20
N ILE A 43 6.84 -16.46 24.76
CA ILE A 43 6.96 -15.67 23.54
C ILE A 43 8.10 -14.70 23.84
N SER A 44 9.25 -14.87 23.19
CA SER A 44 10.34 -13.94 23.38
C SER A 44 9.93 -12.57 22.85
N GLU A 45 10.39 -11.46 23.45
CA GLU A 45 10.12 -10.12 22.91
C GLU A 45 10.56 -9.99 21.44
N SER A 46 11.58 -10.76 21.03
CA SER A 46 12.02 -10.90 19.64
C SER A 46 11.04 -11.62 18.70
N ASP A 47 10.12 -12.43 19.22
CA ASP A 47 9.03 -13.03 18.44
C ASP A 47 7.86 -12.05 18.24
N LEU A 48 7.76 -11.02 19.09
CA LEU A 48 6.72 -9.99 19.04
C LEU A 48 7.05 -8.86 18.07
N PHE A 49 8.35 -8.56 17.89
CA PHE A 49 8.84 -7.58 16.92
C PHE A 49 10.08 -8.14 16.21
N PRO A 50 9.96 -8.62 14.96
CA PRO A 50 11.12 -9.08 14.21
C PRO A 50 12.14 -7.92 14.12
N GLU A 51 13.39 -8.18 14.49
CA GLU A 51 14.44 -7.18 14.27
C GLU A 51 14.60 -6.95 12.78
N HIS A 52 14.29 -5.73 12.34
CA HIS A 52 14.47 -5.29 10.96
C HIS A 52 15.84 -4.65 10.81
N TYR A 53 16.55 -5.02 9.73
CA TYR A 53 17.83 -4.42 9.41
C TYR A 53 17.79 -3.77 8.02
N GLN A 54 18.23 -2.51 7.95
CA GLN A 54 18.33 -1.81 6.67
C GLN A 54 19.65 -2.11 5.97
N TYR A 55 19.60 -2.71 4.79
CA TYR A 55 20.76 -2.97 3.95
C TYR A 55 20.90 -1.93 2.83
N LYS A 56 22.04 -1.22 2.81
CA LYS A 56 22.42 -0.20 1.79
C LYS A 56 21.36 0.87 1.54
N GLN A 57 20.60 1.24 2.58
CA GLN A 57 19.52 2.25 2.50
C GLN A 57 18.53 1.98 1.36
N ARG A 58 18.30 0.69 1.07
CA ARG A 58 17.52 0.23 -0.07
C ARG A 58 16.62 -0.94 0.27
N TYR A 59 17.12 -1.86 1.08
CA TYR A 59 16.38 -3.08 1.45
C TYR A 59 16.14 -3.12 2.95
N ILE A 60 14.98 -3.63 3.35
CA ILE A 60 14.70 -4.06 4.71
C ILE A 60 14.84 -5.58 4.74
N LEU A 61 15.68 -6.08 5.64
CA LEU A 61 15.90 -7.50 5.88
C LEU A 61 15.15 -7.89 7.15
N THR A 62 14.41 -8.99 7.08
CA THR A 62 13.72 -9.56 8.25
C THR A 62 13.81 -11.08 8.25
N SER A 63 14.09 -11.65 9.41
CA SER A 63 14.07 -13.11 9.56
C SER A 63 12.64 -13.62 9.58
N VAL A 64 12.37 -14.70 8.84
CA VAL A 64 11.09 -15.41 8.83
C VAL A 64 11.32 -16.92 8.88
N LYS A 65 10.30 -17.71 9.21
CA LYS A 65 10.43 -19.18 9.32
C LYS A 65 10.94 -19.87 8.04
N SER A 66 10.76 -19.25 6.88
CA SER A 66 11.19 -19.78 5.58
C SER A 66 12.56 -19.29 5.12
N GLY A 67 13.27 -18.48 5.93
CA GLY A 67 14.59 -17.96 5.63
C GLY A 67 14.69 -16.45 5.84
N LEU A 68 15.53 -15.79 5.04
CA LEU A 68 15.75 -14.35 5.11
C LEU A 68 14.88 -13.61 4.09
N MET A 69 13.91 -12.84 4.57
CA MET A 69 13.09 -12.01 3.71
C MET A 69 13.79 -10.68 3.40
N ILE A 70 13.77 -10.32 2.12
CA ILE A 70 14.36 -9.12 1.55
C ILE A 70 13.22 -8.30 0.94
N ILE A 71 13.04 -7.09 1.44
CA ILE A 71 11.98 -6.16 1.00
C ILE A 71 12.65 -4.93 0.38
N ASP A 72 12.30 -4.58 -0.85
CA ASP A 72 12.74 -3.31 -1.45
C ASP A 72 11.94 -2.16 -0.84
N GLN A 73 12.59 -1.30 -0.04
CA GLN A 73 11.91 -0.33 0.82
C GLN A 73 11.10 0.71 0.02
N HIS A 74 11.63 1.13 -1.13
CA HIS A 74 10.96 2.13 -1.97
C HIS A 74 9.74 1.50 -2.62
N ARG A 75 9.89 0.31 -3.21
CA ARG A 75 8.78 -0.40 -3.85
C ARG A 75 7.69 -0.79 -2.88
N ALA A 76 8.06 -1.21 -1.66
CA ALA A 76 7.12 -1.47 -0.58
C ALA A 76 6.29 -0.23 -0.28
N HIS A 77 6.94 0.92 -0.10
CA HIS A 77 6.25 2.16 0.19
C HIS A 77 5.40 2.67 -0.99
N VAL A 78 5.86 2.50 -2.24
CA VAL A 78 5.02 2.75 -3.43
C VAL A 78 3.76 1.89 -3.39
N ARG A 79 3.87 0.61 -3.01
CA ARG A 79 2.71 -0.28 -2.92
C ARG A 79 1.72 0.17 -1.84
N ILE A 80 2.22 0.47 -0.66
CA ILE A 80 1.41 0.95 0.48
C ILE A 80 0.65 2.23 0.11
N LEU A 81 1.39 3.22 -0.42
CA LEU A 81 0.81 4.50 -0.82
C LEU A 81 -0.20 4.36 -1.95
N TYR A 82 0.06 3.50 -2.92
CA TYR A 82 -0.89 3.24 -4.01
C TYR A 82 -2.22 2.72 -3.47
N ASP A 83 -2.21 1.68 -2.62
CA ASP A 83 -3.43 1.10 -2.09
C ASP A 83 -4.20 2.14 -1.24
N LYS A 84 -3.48 2.96 -0.49
CA LYS A 84 -4.04 4.07 0.29
C LYS A 84 -4.69 5.13 -0.60
N TYR A 85 -3.97 5.64 -1.61
CA TYR A 85 -4.46 6.69 -2.50
C TYR A 85 -5.64 6.22 -3.36
N LEU A 86 -5.58 4.99 -3.87
CA LEU A 86 -6.70 4.40 -4.60
C LEU A 86 -7.94 4.30 -3.72
N SER A 87 -7.78 3.87 -2.46
CA SER A 87 -8.87 3.84 -1.48
C SER A 87 -9.42 5.24 -1.18
N GLN A 88 -8.56 6.26 -1.06
CA GLN A 88 -9.00 7.66 -0.85
C GLN A 88 -9.81 8.19 -2.03
N ILE A 89 -9.38 7.92 -3.27
CA ILE A 89 -10.10 8.29 -4.50
C ILE A 89 -11.47 7.63 -4.56
N ILE A 90 -11.53 6.30 -4.35
CA ILE A 90 -12.78 5.52 -4.42
C ILE A 90 -13.77 5.98 -3.34
N ASN A 91 -13.30 6.19 -2.13
CA ASN A 91 -14.15 6.51 -0.98
C ASN A 91 -14.40 8.01 -0.79
N ARG A 92 -13.71 8.88 -1.54
CA ARG A 92 -13.69 10.35 -1.38
C ARG A 92 -13.36 10.77 0.06
N LYS A 93 -12.27 10.22 0.61
CA LYS A 93 -11.83 10.43 2.01
C LYS A 93 -10.44 11.05 2.13
N GLY A 94 -9.95 11.74 1.11
CA GLY A 94 -8.69 12.48 1.18
C GLY A 94 -8.72 13.53 2.29
N VAL A 95 -7.62 13.63 3.02
CA VAL A 95 -7.43 14.65 4.05
C VAL A 95 -6.51 15.71 3.50
N SER A 96 -7.05 16.92 3.31
CA SER A 96 -6.26 18.05 2.86
C SER A 96 -5.57 18.75 4.03
N GLN A 97 -4.27 19.01 3.85
CA GLN A 97 -3.51 19.94 4.64
C GLN A 97 -3.39 21.25 3.87
N ARG A 98 -4.01 22.32 4.41
CA ARG A 98 -3.88 23.66 3.82
C ARG A 98 -2.48 24.21 3.99
N ILE A 99 -1.97 24.84 2.93
CA ILE A 99 -0.67 25.50 2.94
C ILE A 99 -0.82 26.97 3.37
N LEU A 100 0.15 27.46 4.15
CA LEU A 100 0.11 28.83 4.71
C LEU A 100 0.21 29.90 3.63
N PHE A 101 0.94 29.61 2.55
CA PHE A 101 1.15 30.48 1.42
C PHE A 101 0.73 29.73 0.16
N PRO A 102 -0.45 30.04 -0.40
CA PRO A 102 -0.87 29.44 -1.66
C PRO A 102 0.15 29.69 -2.77
N GLU A 103 0.48 28.64 -3.51
CA GLU A 103 1.37 28.73 -4.65
C GLU A 103 0.57 28.86 -5.95
N VAL A 104 1.08 29.65 -6.89
CA VAL A 104 0.46 29.82 -8.20
C VAL A 104 1.05 28.78 -9.15
N LEU A 105 0.20 27.89 -9.62
CA LEU A 105 0.48 26.89 -10.65
C LEU A 105 0.03 27.42 -12.02
N GLU A 106 0.99 27.71 -12.89
CA GLU A 106 0.73 28.11 -14.27
C GLU A 106 0.74 26.91 -15.23
N LEU A 107 -0.41 26.52 -15.76
CA LEU A 107 -0.52 25.39 -16.68
C LEU A 107 -0.43 25.84 -18.14
N SER A 108 0.11 24.98 -18.99
CA SER A 108 -0.06 25.09 -20.44
C SER A 108 -1.53 24.93 -20.83
N ALA A 109 -1.89 25.36 -22.03
CA ALA A 109 -3.27 25.22 -22.51
C ALA A 109 -3.74 23.77 -22.54
N ALA A 110 -2.84 22.81 -22.83
CA ALA A 110 -3.15 21.40 -22.84
C ALA A 110 -3.37 20.85 -21.42
N GLU A 111 -2.48 21.17 -20.48
CA GLU A 111 -2.62 20.76 -19.06
C GLU A 111 -3.90 21.34 -18.44
N ALA A 112 -4.18 22.63 -18.68
CA ALA A 112 -5.38 23.29 -18.16
C ALA A 112 -6.68 22.71 -18.74
N ALA A 113 -6.65 22.23 -20.00
CA ALA A 113 -7.79 21.56 -20.61
C ALA A 113 -8.00 20.13 -20.07
N ALA A 114 -6.93 19.47 -19.61
CA ALA A 114 -7.01 18.13 -19.02
C ALA A 114 -7.41 18.14 -17.54
N LEU A 115 -7.00 19.15 -16.76
CA LEU A 115 -7.26 19.22 -15.32
C LEU A 115 -8.74 18.98 -14.91
N PRO A 116 -9.77 19.49 -15.61
CA PRO A 116 -11.17 19.23 -15.26
C PRO A 116 -11.55 17.75 -15.22
N SER A 117 -10.93 16.88 -16.02
CA SER A 117 -11.28 15.45 -16.05
C SER A 117 -10.80 14.69 -14.80
N ILE A 118 -9.81 15.22 -14.09
CA ILE A 118 -9.23 14.61 -12.88
C ILE A 118 -9.50 15.42 -11.60
N SER A 119 -10.17 16.56 -11.68
CA SER A 119 -10.33 17.49 -10.55
C SER A 119 -11.03 16.84 -9.35
N GLU A 120 -12.07 16.02 -9.57
CA GLU A 120 -12.74 15.30 -8.48
C GLU A 120 -11.84 14.27 -7.80
N ASP A 121 -11.01 13.56 -8.59
CA ASP A 121 -10.10 12.54 -8.05
C ASP A 121 -8.92 13.22 -7.31
N MET A 122 -8.48 14.40 -7.77
CA MET A 122 -7.49 15.24 -7.07
C MET A 122 -8.02 15.77 -5.73
N GLU A 123 -9.26 16.26 -5.70
CA GLU A 123 -9.92 16.67 -4.45
C GLU A 123 -10.06 15.49 -3.50
N ALA A 124 -10.45 14.32 -4.02
CA ALA A 124 -10.56 13.08 -3.25
C ALA A 124 -9.23 12.58 -2.69
N LEU A 125 -8.09 13.00 -3.25
CA LEU A 125 -6.76 12.76 -2.69
C LEU A 125 -6.38 13.80 -1.63
N GLY A 126 -6.99 14.98 -1.64
CA GLY A 126 -6.75 16.07 -0.69
C GLY A 126 -6.12 17.32 -1.32
N PHE A 127 -6.06 17.42 -2.65
CA PHE A 127 -5.63 18.66 -3.31
C PHE A 127 -6.76 19.68 -3.34
N GLU A 128 -6.48 20.91 -2.92
CA GLU A 128 -7.42 22.04 -3.04
C GLU A 128 -6.87 23.03 -4.07
N LEU A 129 -7.48 23.05 -5.27
CA LEU A 129 -7.10 23.95 -6.36
C LEU A 129 -8.18 25.01 -6.58
N SER A 130 -7.74 26.24 -6.84
CA SER A 130 -8.62 27.37 -7.13
C SER A 130 -8.27 28.02 -8.45
N HIS A 131 -9.24 28.23 -9.33
CA HIS A 131 -8.99 28.84 -10.63
C HIS A 131 -8.75 30.35 -10.49
N LEU A 132 -7.62 30.84 -10.98
CA LEU A 132 -7.24 32.26 -10.93
C LEU A 132 -7.43 32.98 -12.29
N GLY A 133 -7.71 32.24 -13.36
CA GLY A 133 -7.79 32.77 -14.73
C GLY A 133 -6.53 32.47 -15.56
N ASN A 134 -6.63 32.58 -16.88
CA ASN A 134 -5.49 32.42 -17.81
C ASN A 134 -4.62 31.17 -17.54
N HIS A 135 -5.26 29.99 -17.44
CA HIS A 135 -4.59 28.71 -17.15
C HIS A 135 -3.80 28.69 -15.82
N SER A 136 -4.05 29.64 -14.93
CA SER A 136 -3.41 29.75 -13.62
C SER A 136 -4.33 29.26 -12.51
N PHE A 137 -3.76 28.51 -11.57
CA PHE A 137 -4.47 27.91 -10.45
C PHE A 137 -3.73 28.17 -9.14
N GLY A 138 -4.44 28.53 -8.08
CA GLY A 138 -3.89 28.63 -6.74
C GLY A 138 -3.99 27.28 -6.04
N VAL A 139 -2.86 26.72 -5.63
CA VAL A 139 -2.77 25.52 -4.79
C VAL A 139 -2.99 25.97 -3.33
N GLN A 140 -4.09 25.57 -2.71
CA GLN A 140 -4.45 25.98 -1.35
C GLN A 140 -4.25 24.86 -0.32
N GLY A 141 -4.25 23.62 -0.78
CA GLY A 141 -4.14 22.45 0.07
C GLY A 141 -3.58 21.25 -0.69
N ILE A 142 -2.88 20.41 0.04
CA ILE A 142 -2.21 19.21 -0.46
C ILE A 142 -2.53 18.03 0.45
N PRO A 143 -2.51 16.78 -0.04
CA PRO A 143 -2.59 15.61 0.83
C PRO A 143 -1.53 15.67 1.96
N SER A 144 -1.93 15.32 3.18
CA SER A 144 -1.12 15.46 4.40
C SER A 144 0.21 14.67 4.36
N GLU A 145 0.28 13.65 3.51
CA GLU A 145 1.38 12.69 3.43
C GLU A 145 2.50 13.08 2.46
N ILE A 146 2.35 14.19 1.72
CA ILE A 146 3.29 14.54 0.64
C ILE A 146 4.62 15.12 1.18
N GLY A 147 4.71 15.39 2.49
CA GLY A 147 5.95 15.85 3.11
C GLY A 147 6.47 17.15 2.47
N ASN A 148 7.74 17.16 2.05
CA ASN A 148 8.43 18.34 1.49
C ASN A 148 8.50 18.35 -0.05
N THR A 149 7.66 17.58 -0.75
CA THR A 149 7.67 17.55 -2.22
C THR A 149 6.93 18.77 -2.78
N ASP A 150 7.43 19.32 -3.89
CA ASP A 150 6.82 20.45 -4.61
C ASP A 150 5.41 20.09 -5.10
N PRO A 151 4.35 20.73 -4.57
CA PRO A 151 2.97 20.50 -4.98
C PRO A 151 2.73 20.71 -6.47
N SER A 152 3.38 21.73 -7.05
CA SER A 152 3.23 22.08 -8.46
C SER A 152 3.76 20.96 -9.36
N GLN A 153 4.90 20.36 -8.98
CA GLN A 153 5.47 19.23 -9.71
C GLN A 153 4.55 18.01 -9.67
N LEU A 154 3.95 17.72 -8.52
CA LEU A 154 3.04 16.59 -8.34
C LEU A 154 1.78 16.73 -9.19
N ILE A 155 1.17 17.91 -9.16
CA ILE A 155 -0.05 18.19 -9.92
C ILE A 155 0.22 18.02 -11.42
N ARG A 156 1.34 18.56 -11.93
CA ARG A 156 1.72 18.39 -13.34
C ARG A 156 1.92 16.93 -13.71
N ALA A 157 2.66 16.18 -12.89
CA ALA A 157 2.90 14.77 -13.16
C ALA A 157 1.60 13.94 -13.18
N MET A 158 0.62 14.29 -12.35
CA MET A 158 -0.70 13.68 -12.37
C MET A 158 -1.49 14.04 -13.63
N ILE A 159 -1.48 15.31 -14.04
CA ILE A 159 -2.08 15.76 -15.30
C ILE A 159 -1.44 15.02 -16.49
N ASP A 160 -0.11 15.00 -16.57
CA ASP A 160 0.63 14.33 -17.64
C ASP A 160 0.32 12.83 -17.71
N SER A 161 0.19 12.18 -16.55
CA SER A 161 -0.17 10.76 -16.47
C SER A 161 -1.60 10.52 -16.96
N SER A 162 -2.55 11.40 -16.59
CA SER A 162 -3.94 11.30 -17.07
C SER A 162 -4.07 11.46 -18.59
N MET A 163 -3.29 12.37 -19.18
CA MET A 163 -3.29 12.60 -20.62
C MET A 163 -2.77 11.39 -21.42
N GLN A 164 -1.90 10.57 -20.83
CA GLN A 164 -1.35 9.36 -21.46
C GLN A 164 -2.31 8.15 -21.39
N THR A 165 -3.10 8.04 -20.32
CA THR A 165 -4.03 6.90 -20.12
C THR A 165 -5.28 7.00 -21.00
N GLY A 166 -5.68 8.20 -21.42
CA GLY A 166 -6.91 8.43 -22.19
C GLY A 166 -8.17 8.42 -21.31
N ASN A 167 -9.25 9.06 -21.78
CA ASN A 167 -10.43 9.37 -20.96
C ASN A 167 -11.48 8.22 -20.87
N ASP A 168 -11.30 7.12 -21.60
CA ASP A 168 -12.39 6.16 -21.81
C ASP A 168 -12.61 5.15 -20.67
N VAL A 169 -11.70 5.08 -19.68
CA VAL A 169 -11.83 4.17 -18.53
C VAL A 169 -11.52 4.89 -17.22
N LYS A 170 -12.57 5.28 -16.49
CA LYS A 170 -12.47 6.01 -15.22
C LYS A 170 -11.62 5.27 -14.18
N ASP A 171 -11.73 3.95 -14.10
CA ASP A 171 -10.96 3.17 -13.12
C ASP A 171 -9.47 3.14 -13.46
N ALA A 172 -9.10 2.95 -14.74
CA ALA A 172 -7.70 3.01 -15.18
C ALA A 172 -7.07 4.39 -14.95
N LEU A 173 -7.85 5.46 -15.12
CA LEU A 173 -7.43 6.82 -14.80
C LEU A 173 -7.11 6.96 -13.30
N ARG A 174 -7.97 6.46 -12.42
CA ARG A 174 -7.76 6.52 -10.96
C ARG A 174 -6.55 5.70 -10.52
N GLU A 175 -6.37 4.50 -11.06
CA GLU A 175 -5.17 3.68 -10.84
C GLU A 175 -3.91 4.44 -11.28
N THR A 176 -3.96 5.10 -12.44
CA THR A 176 -2.86 5.93 -12.96
C THR A 176 -2.53 7.07 -12.01
N LEU A 177 -3.54 7.81 -11.53
CA LEU A 177 -3.36 8.94 -10.61
C LEU A 177 -2.77 8.48 -9.26
N ALA A 178 -3.32 7.41 -8.69
CA ALA A 178 -2.84 6.83 -7.44
C ALA A 178 -1.37 6.37 -7.56
N LEU A 179 -1.02 5.72 -8.67
CA LEU A 179 0.35 5.24 -8.92
C LEU A 179 1.33 6.41 -9.14
N SER A 180 0.90 7.44 -9.88
CA SER A 180 1.70 8.64 -10.13
C SER A 180 2.06 9.33 -8.81
N LEU A 181 1.05 9.58 -7.96
CA LEU A 181 1.26 10.18 -6.65
C LEU A 181 2.13 9.30 -5.75
N ALA A 182 1.85 8.00 -5.67
CA ALA A 182 2.61 7.05 -4.85
C ALA A 182 4.11 7.02 -5.20
N ARG A 183 4.47 7.06 -6.48
CA ARG A 183 5.88 7.08 -6.90
C ARG A 183 6.61 8.34 -6.47
N MET A 184 5.93 9.49 -6.51
CA MET A 184 6.53 10.77 -6.20
C MET A 184 6.63 11.03 -4.69
N THR A 185 5.73 10.46 -3.88
CA THR A 185 5.72 10.63 -2.43
C THR A 185 6.39 9.48 -1.68
N ALA A 186 6.79 8.42 -2.39
CA ALA A 186 7.42 7.29 -1.75
C ALA A 186 8.81 7.60 -1.17
N ILE A 187 9.18 6.90 -0.08
CA ILE A 187 10.51 6.92 0.52
C ILE A 187 11.55 6.74 -0.58
N PRO A 188 12.44 7.72 -0.82
CA PRO A 188 13.46 7.59 -1.84
C PRO A 188 14.51 6.56 -1.42
N TYR A 189 15.18 5.98 -2.42
CA TYR A 189 16.39 5.20 -2.16
C TYR A 189 17.46 6.08 -1.51
N GLY A 190 18.26 5.49 -0.62
CA GLY A 190 19.31 6.21 0.11
C GLY A 190 18.84 6.83 1.43
N ARG A 191 17.53 6.90 1.70
CA ARG A 191 17.02 7.34 3.00
C ARG A 191 17.30 6.29 4.07
N VAL A 192 17.94 6.71 5.16
CA VAL A 192 18.08 5.90 6.37
C VAL A 192 16.74 5.86 7.10
N LEU A 193 16.30 4.66 7.48
CA LEU A 193 15.05 4.45 8.22
C LEU A 193 15.34 4.11 9.68
N THR A 194 14.53 4.63 10.60
CA THR A 194 14.55 4.19 12.00
C THR A 194 13.95 2.77 12.13
N SER A 195 14.20 2.11 13.26
CA SER A 195 13.59 0.79 13.54
C SER A 195 12.06 0.85 13.51
N GLU A 196 11.48 1.94 14.04
CA GLU A 196 10.04 2.20 14.02
C GLU A 196 9.50 2.39 12.60
N GLU A 197 10.23 3.13 11.75
CA GLU A 197 9.84 3.32 10.34
C GLU A 197 9.93 2.02 9.54
N MET A 198 10.95 1.19 9.77
CA MET A 198 11.04 -0.12 9.14
C MET A 198 9.88 -1.03 9.56
N LEU A 199 9.56 -1.06 10.86
CA LEU A 199 8.43 -1.83 11.38
C LEU A 199 7.10 -1.35 10.76
N LEU A 200 6.92 -0.03 10.65
CA LEU A 200 5.74 0.54 10.01
C LEU A 200 5.63 0.12 8.55
N VAL A 201 6.70 0.27 7.76
CA VAL A 201 6.71 -0.14 6.34
C VAL A 201 6.41 -1.64 6.19
N VAL A 202 7.01 -2.49 7.03
CA VAL A 202 6.78 -3.93 6.98
C VAL A 202 5.32 -4.27 7.34
N SER A 203 4.80 -3.69 8.42
CA SER A 203 3.43 -3.95 8.87
C SER A 203 2.39 -3.45 7.87
N GLU A 204 2.53 -2.23 7.34
CA GLU A 204 1.63 -1.68 6.33
C GLU A 204 1.72 -2.45 5.00
N LEU A 205 2.93 -2.89 4.61
CA LEU A 205 3.09 -3.72 3.43
C LEU A 205 2.29 -5.01 3.56
N PHE A 206 2.36 -5.70 4.70
CA PHE A 206 1.61 -6.95 4.89
C PHE A 206 0.11 -6.76 5.12
N ALA A 207 -0.35 -5.53 5.40
CA ALA A 207 -1.75 -5.17 5.35
C ALA A 207 -2.26 -4.93 3.91
N SER A 208 -1.35 -4.76 2.93
CA SER A 208 -1.70 -4.64 1.51
C SER A 208 -2.36 -5.93 0.98
N PRO A 209 -3.38 -5.83 0.12
CA PRO A 209 -3.96 -7.00 -0.56
C PRO A 209 -2.96 -7.76 -1.46
N ILE A 210 -1.96 -7.06 -2.03
CA ILE A 210 -0.99 -7.67 -2.97
C ILE A 210 0.43 -7.16 -2.64
N PRO A 211 1.04 -7.65 -1.54
CA PRO A 211 2.32 -7.13 -1.02
C PRO A 211 3.53 -7.50 -1.88
N GLY A 212 3.40 -8.52 -2.74
CA GLY A 212 4.53 -9.07 -3.50
C GLY A 212 5.01 -8.21 -4.67
N TYR A 213 4.16 -7.30 -5.18
CA TYR A 213 4.41 -6.54 -6.39
C TYR A 213 3.88 -5.11 -6.30
N THR A 214 4.61 -4.17 -6.90
CA THR A 214 4.08 -2.86 -7.21
C THR A 214 2.96 -2.97 -8.27
N PRO A 215 2.09 -1.96 -8.41
CA PRO A 215 1.01 -1.98 -9.40
C PRO A 215 1.50 -2.14 -10.85
N ASP A 216 2.72 -1.69 -11.14
CA ASP A 216 3.42 -1.84 -12.42
C ASP A 216 4.26 -3.14 -12.54
N GLY A 217 4.10 -4.07 -11.61
CA GLY A 217 4.62 -5.44 -11.71
C GLY A 217 6.05 -5.65 -11.23
N LEU A 218 6.68 -4.67 -10.56
CA LEU A 218 8.01 -4.85 -9.98
C LEU A 218 7.92 -5.63 -8.67
N LYS A 219 8.76 -6.66 -8.52
CA LYS A 219 8.84 -7.45 -7.28
C LYS A 219 9.24 -6.55 -6.10
N VAL A 220 8.47 -6.64 -5.02
CA VAL A 220 8.68 -5.92 -3.74
C VAL A 220 9.39 -6.83 -2.73
N ILE A 221 8.95 -8.10 -2.63
CA ILE A 221 9.40 -9.06 -1.62
C ILE A 221 10.09 -10.23 -2.31
N SER A 222 11.21 -10.69 -1.74
CA SER A 222 11.82 -11.98 -2.04
C SER A 222 12.26 -12.66 -0.76
N VAL A 223 12.21 -13.99 -0.71
CA VAL A 223 12.78 -14.76 0.40
C VAL A 223 13.98 -15.54 -0.12
N LEU A 224 15.09 -15.46 0.59
CA LEU A 224 16.24 -16.32 0.41
C LEU A 224 16.10 -17.48 1.39
N THR A 225 15.90 -18.70 0.90
CA THR A 225 15.63 -19.85 1.76
C THR A 225 16.88 -20.33 2.48
N ASP A 226 16.72 -21.02 3.60
CA ASP A 226 17.85 -21.60 4.34
C ASP A 226 18.68 -22.54 3.45
N THR A 227 18.01 -23.31 2.58
CA THR A 227 18.69 -24.17 1.59
C THR A 227 19.54 -23.39 0.58
N GLU A 228 19.11 -22.19 0.16
CA GLU A 228 19.89 -21.32 -0.72
C GLU A 228 21.07 -20.67 0.01
N ILE A 229 20.89 -20.33 1.30
CA ILE A 229 21.94 -19.80 2.17
C ILE A 229 23.02 -20.87 2.38
N ASP A 230 22.63 -22.07 2.79
CA ASP A 230 23.54 -23.19 3.03
C ASP A 230 24.36 -23.52 1.79
N LYS A 231 23.72 -23.53 0.62
CA LYS A 231 24.41 -23.75 -0.66
C LYS A 231 25.48 -22.69 -0.98
N LYS A 232 25.35 -21.47 -0.48
CA LYS A 232 26.36 -20.41 -0.65
C LYS A 232 27.53 -20.51 0.32
N MET A 233 27.40 -21.31 1.38
CA MET A 233 28.44 -21.52 2.40
C MET A 233 29.31 -22.75 2.13
N GLN A 234 29.00 -23.51 1.09
CA GLN A 234 29.77 -24.65 0.58
C GLN A 234 30.61 -24.23 -0.62
#